data_AF-A0A951QC41-F1
#
_entry.id   AF-A0A951QC41-F1
#
_cell.length_a   1.000
_cell.length_b   1.000
_cell.length_c   1.000
_cell.angle_alpha   90.00
_cell.angle_beta   90.00
_cell.angle_gamma   90.00
#
_symmetry.space_group_name_H-M   'P 1'
#
loop_
_entity.id
_entity.type
_entity.pdbx_description
1 polymer ?
#
loop_
_entity_poly.entity_id
_entity_poly.type
_entity_poly.pdbx_seq_one_letter_code
_entity_poly.pdbx_strand_id
1 'polypeptide(L)'
;MISIAPYSLERLETATLKLTEPKPKLKADHAQGIIYLDDNTQLRGILAIAWDYKLGNRSALEWILDQYKEKKPKDGTIAAKFNTYRFADYKTQVIDLLQRVCTVSVETMHIIRQMP
;
A
#
# COMPACT_ATOMS: atom_id res chain seq x y z
N MET A 1 24.94 5.10 7.25
CA MET A 1 23.48 4.92 7.15
C MET A 1 23.11 5.01 5.68
N ILE A 2 22.68 3.91 5.05
CA ILE A 2 22.25 3.94 3.64
C ILE A 2 20.86 4.58 3.62
N SER A 3 20.77 5.88 3.34
CA SER A 3 19.50 6.58 3.14
C SER A 3 19.09 6.37 1.69
N ILE A 4 18.36 5.29 1.42
CA ILE A 4 17.82 5.03 0.08
C ILE A 4 16.64 5.99 -0.14
N ALA A 5 16.69 6.79 -1.20
CA ALA A 5 15.59 7.69 -1.53
C ALA A 5 14.30 6.87 -1.80
N PRO A 6 13.13 7.32 -1.30
CA PRO A 6 11.87 6.66 -1.58
C PRO A 6 11.60 6.65 -3.08
N TYR A 7 11.02 5.55 -3.58
CA TYR A 7 10.71 5.42 -5.00
C TYR A 7 9.64 6.46 -5.35
N SER A 8 9.89 7.26 -6.38
CA SER A 8 8.98 8.34 -6.82
C SER A 8 7.73 7.75 -7.47
N LEU A 9 6.81 7.24 -6.66
CA LEU A 9 5.49 6.80 -7.12
C LEU A 9 4.61 8.01 -7.41
N GLU A 10 3.95 7.99 -8.56
CA GLU A 10 3.02 9.05 -8.95
C GLU A 10 1.71 8.87 -8.18
N ARG A 11 1.37 9.85 -7.33
CA ARG A 11 0.08 9.92 -6.64
C ARG A 11 -0.90 10.65 -7.54
N LEU A 12 -1.97 9.97 -7.93
CA LEU A 12 -3.11 10.60 -8.59
C LEU A 12 -4.30 10.66 -7.64
N GLU A 13 -4.85 11.85 -7.52
CA GLU A 13 -6.07 12.12 -6.77
C GLU A 13 -7.19 12.55 -7.71
N THR A 14 -8.27 11.80 -7.70
CA THR A 14 -9.49 12.14 -8.42
C THR A 14 -10.34 13.02 -7.50
N ALA A 15 -10.59 14.26 -7.94
CA ALA A 15 -11.45 15.17 -7.19
C ALA A 15 -12.87 14.59 -7.11
N THR A 16 -13.39 14.43 -5.89
CA THR A 16 -14.77 13.98 -5.68
C THR A 16 -15.61 15.17 -5.27
N LEU A 17 -16.75 15.36 -5.94
CA LEU A 17 -17.71 16.43 -5.68
C LEU A 17 -18.53 16.22 -4.38
N LYS A 18 -18.27 15.13 -3.62
CA LYS A 18 -19.00 14.76 -2.41
C LYS A 18 -18.15 15.02 -1.16
N LEU A 19 -18.77 15.62 -0.15
CA LEU A 19 -18.20 15.95 1.17
C LEU A 19 -17.97 14.73 2.09
N THR A 20 -17.84 13.53 1.52
CA THR A 20 -17.76 12.27 2.27
C THR A 20 -16.39 11.63 2.12
N GLU A 21 -15.89 11.04 3.20
CA GLU A 21 -14.61 10.32 3.21
C GLU A 21 -14.59 9.21 2.13
N PRO A 22 -13.52 9.12 1.32
CA PRO A 22 -13.44 8.13 0.25
C PRO A 22 -13.36 6.71 0.82
N LYS A 23 -14.04 5.77 0.16
CA LYS A 23 -14.07 4.39 0.63
C LYS A 23 -12.70 3.72 0.44
N PRO A 24 -12.11 3.10 1.48
CA PRO A 24 -10.85 2.40 1.36
C PRO A 24 -10.98 1.18 0.43
N LYS A 25 -10.02 0.99 -0.46
CA LYS A 25 -9.93 -0.14 -1.41
C LYS A 25 -8.74 -1.04 -1.12
N LEU A 26 -7.55 -0.45 -0.89
CA LEU A 26 -6.30 -1.15 -0.59
C LEU A 26 -6.07 -2.38 -1.47
N LYS A 27 -6.04 -2.15 -2.79
CA LYS A 27 -5.93 -3.18 -3.82
C LYS A 27 -4.74 -2.91 -4.73
N ALA A 28 -3.94 -3.93 -4.98
CA ALA A 28 -2.88 -3.90 -5.98
C ALA A 28 -3.40 -4.41 -7.34
N ASP A 29 -2.96 -3.77 -8.41
CA ASP A 29 -3.06 -4.21 -9.79
C ASP A 29 -1.63 -4.37 -10.34
N HIS A 30 -1.18 -5.62 -10.40
CA HIS A 30 0.18 -5.95 -10.80
C HIS A 30 0.41 -5.70 -12.29
N ALA A 31 -0.64 -5.88 -13.12
CA ALA A 31 -0.55 -5.75 -14.56
C ALA A 31 -0.35 -4.30 -14.98
N GLN A 32 -1.01 -3.36 -14.29
CA GLN A 32 -0.88 -1.93 -14.56
C GLN A 32 0.20 -1.24 -13.72
N GLY A 33 0.76 -1.92 -12.70
CA GLY A 33 1.70 -1.30 -11.76
C GLY A 33 1.01 -0.20 -10.93
N ILE A 34 -0.22 -0.46 -10.49
CA ILE A 34 -1.07 0.50 -9.79
C ILE A 34 -1.48 -0.07 -8.42
N ILE A 35 -1.48 0.78 -7.40
CA ILE A 35 -2.09 0.50 -6.11
C ILE A 35 -3.24 1.48 -5.89
N TYR A 36 -4.45 0.94 -5.71
CA TYR A 36 -5.64 1.71 -5.34
C TYR A 36 -5.75 1.75 -3.82
N LEU A 37 -5.60 2.93 -3.22
CA LEU A 37 -5.72 3.11 -1.78
C LEU A 37 -7.18 3.29 -1.37
N ASP A 38 -7.89 4.16 -2.08
CA ASP A 38 -9.30 4.43 -1.89
C ASP A 38 -9.98 4.76 -3.23
N ASP A 39 -11.23 5.21 -3.20
CA ASP A 39 -11.97 5.62 -4.41
C ASP A 39 -11.30 6.76 -5.19
N ASN A 40 -10.53 7.60 -4.51
CA ASN A 40 -10.01 8.85 -5.05
C ASN A 40 -8.51 8.80 -5.28
N THR A 41 -7.79 7.95 -4.56
CA THR A 41 -6.32 7.96 -4.55
C THR A 41 -5.75 6.64 -5.03
N GLN A 42 -4.86 6.77 -5.99
CA GLN A 42 -4.07 5.66 -6.52
C GLN A 42 -2.59 6.07 -6.62
N LEU A 43 -1.72 5.09 -6.40
CA LEU A 43 -0.28 5.19 -6.64
C LEU A 43 0.04 4.45 -7.95
N ARG A 44 0.76 5.11 -8.85
CA ARG A 44 1.19 4.55 -10.15
C ARG A 44 2.72 4.52 -10.24
N GLY A 45 3.21 3.75 -11.21
CA GLY A 45 4.63 3.63 -11.49
C GLY A 45 5.33 2.53 -10.68
N ILE A 46 4.58 1.58 -10.11
CA ILE A 46 5.19 0.43 -9.44
C ILE A 46 5.80 -0.47 -10.50
N LEU A 47 7.13 -0.65 -10.46
CA LEU A 47 7.84 -1.55 -11.37
C LEU A 47 7.42 -3.00 -11.16
N ALA A 48 7.38 -3.78 -12.24
CA ALA A 48 7.04 -5.20 -12.19
C ALA A 48 7.93 -5.98 -11.20
N ILE A 49 9.22 -5.67 -11.17
CA ILE A 49 10.21 -6.31 -10.28
C ILE A 49 9.90 -6.10 -8.79
N ALA A 50 9.20 -5.03 -8.42
CA ALA A 50 8.84 -4.79 -7.02
C ALA A 50 7.86 -5.86 -6.49
N TRP A 51 7.05 -6.45 -7.37
CA TRP A 51 6.11 -7.52 -7.01
C TRP A 51 6.80 -8.88 -6.82
N ASP A 52 7.98 -9.06 -7.39
CA ASP A 52 8.75 -10.31 -7.29
C ASP A 52 9.33 -10.52 -5.89
N TYR A 53 9.51 -9.44 -5.11
CA TYR A 53 9.93 -9.54 -3.73
C TYR A 53 8.80 -10.04 -2.83
N LYS A 54 8.76 -11.37 -2.64
CA LYS A 54 7.72 -12.07 -1.90
C LYS A 54 8.15 -12.42 -0.47
N LEU A 55 7.21 -12.24 0.45
CA LEU A 55 7.28 -12.70 1.84
C LEU A 55 6.19 -13.76 2.05
N GLY A 56 6.57 -15.03 1.93
CA GLY A 56 5.61 -16.13 1.86
C GLY A 56 4.80 -16.08 0.56
N ASN A 57 3.47 -15.99 0.68
CA ASN A 57 2.56 -16.09 -0.48
C ASN A 57 2.20 -14.73 -1.12
N ARG A 58 2.74 -13.60 -0.63
CA ARG A 58 2.39 -12.25 -1.09
C ARG A 58 3.64 -11.39 -1.28
N SER A 59 3.56 -10.38 -2.14
CA SER A 59 4.61 -9.37 -2.22
C SER A 59 4.66 -8.50 -0.96
N ALA A 60 5.82 -7.89 -0.68
CA ALA A 60 5.95 -6.96 0.45
C ALA A 60 4.96 -5.78 0.38
N LEU A 61 4.65 -5.30 -0.82
CA LEU A 61 3.65 -4.26 -1.05
C LEU A 61 2.24 -4.73 -0.67
N GLU A 62 1.86 -5.95 -1.07
CA GLU A 62 0.56 -6.54 -0.70
C GLU A 62 0.42 -6.80 0.80
N TRP A 63 1.52 -7.09 1.49
CA TRP A 63 1.54 -7.20 2.93
C TRP A 63 1.14 -5.90 3.62
N ILE A 64 1.66 -4.76 3.15
CA ILE A 64 1.25 -3.44 3.67
C ILE A 64 -0.25 -3.26 3.44
N LEU A 65 -0.74 -3.51 2.22
CA LEU A 65 -2.16 -3.33 1.92
C LEU A 65 -3.07 -4.19 2.82
N ASP A 66 -2.67 -5.42 3.14
CA ASP A 66 -3.45 -6.29 4.02
C ASP A 66 -3.48 -5.83 5.48
N GLN A 67 -2.36 -5.30 5.97
CA GLN A 67 -2.25 -4.84 7.35
C GLN A 67 -3.10 -3.59 7.61
N TYR A 68 -3.17 -2.69 6.64
CA TYR A 68 -3.93 -1.44 6.76
C TYR A 68 -5.39 -1.55 6.32
N LYS A 69 -5.87 -2.76 5.97
CA LYS A 69 -7.29 -2.99 5.70
C LYS A 69 -8.11 -2.86 6.98
N GLU A 70 -9.18 -2.07 6.90
CA GLU A 70 -10.16 -1.98 7.98
C GLU A 70 -10.82 -3.35 8.21
N LYS A 71 -10.64 -3.90 9.40
CA LYS A 71 -11.20 -5.19 9.81
C LYS A 71 -12.25 -4.93 10.88
N LYS A 72 -13.51 -5.27 10.60
CA LYS A 72 -14.57 -5.21 11.61
C LYS A 72 -14.49 -6.45 12.50
N PRO A 73 -14.36 -6.29 13.83
CA PRO A 73 -14.46 -7.42 14.76
C PRO A 73 -15.80 -8.16 14.58
N LYS A 74 -15.78 -9.49 14.67
CA LYS A 74 -17.01 -10.31 14.58
C LYS A 74 -17.93 -10.10 15.79
N ASP A 75 -17.34 -9.84 16.94
CA ASP A 75 -18.07 -9.57 18.18
C ASP A 75 -18.73 -8.18 18.12
N GLY A 76 -20.05 -8.14 18.30
CA GLY A 76 -20.83 -6.90 18.19
C GLY A 76 -20.52 -5.88 19.28
N THR A 77 -20.15 -6.32 20.48
CA THR A 77 -19.78 -5.44 21.60
C THR A 77 -18.43 -4.79 21.32
N ILE A 78 -17.47 -5.57 20.81
CA ILE A 78 -16.15 -5.06 20.42
C ILE A 78 -16.28 -4.12 19.23
N ALA A 79 -17.10 -4.47 18.24
CA ALA A 79 -17.32 -3.63 17.07
C ALA A 79 -17.98 -2.28 17.40
N ALA A 80 -18.86 -2.24 18.41
CA ALA A 80 -19.54 -1.00 18.81
C ALA A 80 -18.64 -0.08 19.66
N LYS A 81 -17.77 -0.65 20.50
CA LYS A 81 -16.98 0.13 21.48
C LYS A 81 -15.52 0.36 21.09
N PHE A 82 -14.94 -0.48 20.24
CA PHE A 82 -13.49 -0.53 19.99
C PHE A 82 -13.10 -0.55 18.51
N ASN A 83 -14.04 -0.36 17.57
CA ASN A 83 -13.72 -0.24 16.15
C ASN A 83 -13.39 1.21 15.76
N THR A 84 -12.28 1.72 16.29
CA THR A 84 -11.82 3.11 16.12
C THR A 84 -10.88 3.29 14.92
N TYR A 85 -10.39 2.21 14.33
CA TYR A 85 -9.44 2.30 13.21
C TYR A 85 -10.12 2.78 11.92
N ARG A 86 -9.56 3.84 11.34
CA ARG A 86 -9.95 4.38 10.03
C ARG A 86 -8.72 4.50 9.15
N PHE A 87 -8.78 3.96 7.94
CA PHE A 87 -7.68 4.06 6.98
C PHE A 87 -7.36 5.52 6.63
N ALA A 88 -8.38 6.39 6.60
CA ALA A 88 -8.25 7.81 6.30
C ALA A 88 -7.18 8.50 7.18
N ASP A 89 -7.12 8.16 8.47
CA ASP A 89 -6.18 8.75 9.44
C ASP A 89 -4.72 8.35 9.14
N TYR A 90 -4.50 7.18 8.55
CA TYR A 90 -3.18 6.61 8.28
C TYR A 90 -2.76 6.73 6.82
N LYS A 91 -3.62 7.29 5.95
CA LYS A 91 -3.42 7.31 4.49
C LYS A 91 -2.06 7.86 4.07
N THR A 92 -1.65 9.01 4.61
CA THR A 92 -0.36 9.63 4.28
C THR A 92 0.82 8.74 4.71
N GLN A 93 0.73 8.11 5.89
CA GLN A 93 1.76 7.21 6.39
C GLN A 93 1.86 5.94 5.54
N VAL A 94 0.73 5.40 5.07
CA VAL A 94 0.71 4.24 4.18
C VAL A 94 1.32 4.56 2.82
N ILE A 95 1.07 5.76 2.28
CA ILE A 95 1.70 6.21 1.03
C ILE A 95 3.22 6.26 1.18
N ASP A 96 3.73 6.90 2.24
CA ASP A 96 5.17 6.97 2.51
C ASP A 96 5.79 5.57 2.65
N LEU A 97 5.12 4.70 3.43
CA LEU A 97 5.57 3.33 3.63
C LEU A 97 5.61 2.54 2.31
N LEU A 98 4.61 2.67 1.45
CA LEU A 98 4.57 2.01 0.15
C LEU A 98 5.69 2.48 -0.77
N GLN A 99 6.02 3.77 -0.79
CA GLN A 99 7.15 4.28 -1.58
C GLN A 99 8.48 3.69 -1.12
N ARG A 100 8.71 3.65 0.20
CA ARG A 100 9.93 3.09 0.79
C ARG A 100 10.05 1.59 0.57
N VAL A 101 8.96 0.84 0.79
CA VAL A 101 8.95 -0.61 0.58
C VAL A 101 9.03 -0.97 -0.91
N CYS A 102 8.50 -0.14 -1.80
CA CYS A 102 8.73 -0.29 -3.23
C CYS A 102 10.22 -0.23 -3.55
N THR A 103 10.94 0.78 -3.02
CA THR A 103 12.39 0.86 -3.18
C THR A 103 13.10 -0.37 -2.64
N VAL A 104 12.81 -0.78 -1.40
CA VAL A 104 13.43 -1.95 -0.79
C VAL A 104 13.19 -3.20 -1.62
N SER A 105 11.98 -3.36 -2.17
CA SER A 105 11.63 -4.51 -3.00
C SER A 105 12.45 -4.54 -4.29
N VAL A 106 12.58 -3.41 -4.99
CA VAL A 106 13.38 -3.30 -6.23
C VAL A 106 14.86 -3.56 -5.94
N GLU A 107 15.44 -2.91 -4.94
CA GLU A 107 16.85 -3.05 -4.57
C GLU A 107 17.18 -4.48 -4.14
N THR A 108 16.30 -5.10 -3.35
CA THR A 108 16.47 -6.49 -2.91
C THR A 108 16.50 -7.44 -4.11
N MET A 109 15.58 -7.26 -5.06
CA MET A 109 15.57 -8.07 -6.27
C MET A 109 16.79 -7.82 -7.16
N HIS A 110 17.33 -6.60 -7.19
CA HIS A 110 18.58 -6.31 -7.89
C HIS A 110 19.75 -7.08 -7.28
N ILE A 111 19.87 -7.10 -5.95
CA ILE A 111 20.90 -7.86 -5.23
C ILE A 111 20.74 -9.35 -5.47
N ILE A 112 19.51 -9.89 -5.35
CA ILE A 112 19.23 -11.32 -5.58
C ILE A 112 19.66 -11.75 -6.99
N ARG A 113 19.43 -10.92 -8.01
CA ARG A 113 19.82 -11.21 -9.40
C ARG A 113 21.34 -11.23 -9.62
N GLN A 114 22.12 -10.68 -8.70
CA GLN A 114 23.58 -10.72 -8.74
C GLN A 114 24.17 -11.90 -7.97
N MET A 115 23.33 -12.69 -7.26
CA MET A 115 23.80 -13.86 -6.54
C MET A 115 24.17 -14.98 -7.53
N PRO A 116 25.29 -15.69 -7.30
CA PRO A 116 25.78 -16.75 -8.16
C PRO A 116 24.90 -18.01 -8.14
#